data_AF-E5A4P9-F1
#
_entry.id   AF-E5A4P9-F1
#
_cell.length_a   1.000
_cell.length_b   1.000
_cell.length_c   1.000
_cell.angle_alpha   90.00
_cell.angle_beta   90.00
_cell.angle_gamma   90.00
#
_symmetry.space_group_name_H-M   'P 1'
#
loop_
_entity.id
_entity.type
_entity.pdbx_description
1 polymer ?
#
loop_
_entity_poly.entity_id
_entity_poly.type
_entity_poly.pdbx_seq_one_letter_code
_entity_poly.pdbx_strand_id
1 'polypeptide(L)' 'MRPRLIAILDSVSTEVDTQCSICLEPQRSMRRLEVCGHMFCADCLMAQMKSKMVRRYDCALCRRSLLAFRRPGALW' A
#
# COMPACT_ATOMS: atom_id res chain seq x y z
N MET A 1 0.37 -48.24 -4.76
CA MET A 1 0.09 -47.78 -3.38
C MET A 1 0.92 -46.52 -3.15
N ARG A 2 0.27 -45.36 -2.97
CA ARG A 2 0.93 -44.04 -2.90
C ARG A 2 1.02 -43.60 -1.43
N PRO A 3 2.21 -43.52 -0.81
CA PRO A 3 2.31 -42.85 0.48
C PRO A 3 2.15 -41.34 0.23
N ARG A 4 1.08 -40.77 0.80
CA ARG A 4 0.82 -39.33 0.84
C ARG A 4 1.60 -38.74 2.00
N LEU A 5 2.85 -38.35 1.76
CA LEU A 5 3.69 -37.72 2.78
C LEU A 5 4.56 -36.65 2.14
N ILE A 6 3.95 -35.51 1.86
CA ILE A 6 4.64 -34.24 1.62
C ILE A 6 3.88 -33.25 2.51
N ALA A 7 4.29 -33.21 3.78
CA ALA A 7 5.20 -32.20 4.29
C ALA A 7 4.48 -30.86 4.37
N ILE A 8 3.91 -30.66 5.56
CA ILE A 8 3.51 -29.39 6.13
C ILE A 8 4.77 -28.52 6.15
N LEU A 9 5.06 -27.86 5.04
CA LEU A 9 5.92 -26.69 4.98
C LEU A 9 4.96 -25.52 4.83
N ASP A 10 4.17 -25.30 5.88
CA ASP A 10 3.66 -23.97 6.21
C ASP A 10 4.90 -23.15 6.57
N SER A 11 5.60 -22.81 5.49
CA SER A 11 6.78 -21.98 5.44
C SER A 11 6.27 -20.65 5.95
N VAL A 12 6.50 -20.36 7.23
CA VAL A 12 6.34 -19.01 7.74
C VAL A 12 7.34 -18.14 6.98
N SER A 13 6.91 -17.72 5.80
CA SER A 13 7.63 -16.80 4.95
C SER A 13 7.60 -15.48 5.69
N THR A 14 8.61 -15.26 6.54
CA THR A 14 8.91 -13.96 7.14
C THR A 14 9.52 -13.02 6.10
N GLU A 15 9.11 -13.14 4.84
CA GLU A 15 9.19 -12.05 3.90
C GLU A 15 8.00 -11.16 4.24
N VAL A 16 8.26 -10.06 4.95
CA VAL A 16 7.33 -8.94 4.93
C VAL A 16 7.36 -8.45 3.50
N ASP A 17 6.55 -9.08 2.66
CA ASP A 17 6.45 -8.80 1.24
C ASP A 17 5.91 -7.38 1.11
N THR A 18 6.85 -6.43 1.09
CA THR A 18 6.57 -5.00 1.06
C THR A 18 6.43 -4.57 -0.39
N GLN A 19 5.62 -5.32 -1.14
CA GLN A 19 5.34 -5.06 -2.53
C GLN A 19 4.37 -3.89 -2.63
N CYS A 20 4.69 -2.94 -3.51
CA CYS A 20 3.78 -1.82 -3.77
C CYS A 20 2.56 -2.32 -4.54
N SER A 21 1.36 -2.18 -3.99
CA SER A 21 0.12 -2.63 -4.66
C SER A 21 -0.27 -1.81 -5.91
N ILE A 22 0.52 -0.80 -6.29
CA ILE A 22 0.32 -0.02 -7.52
C ILE A 22 1.19 -0.54 -8.66
N CYS A 23 2.49 -0.75 -8.42
CA CYS A 23 3.44 -1.17 -9.47
C CYS A 23 3.85 -2.64 -9.36
N LEU A 24 3.47 -3.33 -8.29
CA LEU A 24 3.83 -4.73 -8.03
C LEU A 24 5.34 -4.98 -7.98
N GLU A 25 6.13 -3.93 -7.74
CA GLU A 25 7.60 -4.01 -7.62
C GLU A 25 8.03 -3.99 -6.15
N PRO A 26 9.22 -4.55 -5.84
CA PRO A 26 9.79 -4.54 -4.49
C PRO A 26 10.11 -3.13 -3.99
N GLN A 27 10.00 -2.96 -2.67
CA GLN A 27 10.07 -1.70 -1.94
C GLN A 27 11.36 -0.89 -2.20
N ARG A 28 11.33 0.12 -3.08
CA ARG A 28 12.47 1.07 -3.25
C ARG A 28 12.34 2.37 -2.45
N SER A 29 11.12 2.87 -2.24
CA SER A 29 10.87 4.14 -1.52
C SER A 29 9.40 4.26 -1.14
N MET A 30 8.96 3.49 -0.14
CA MET A 30 7.56 3.52 0.27
C MET A 30 7.23 4.68 1.19
N ARG A 31 6.13 5.37 0.88
CA ARG A 31 5.46 6.32 1.76
C ARG A 31 4.24 5.67 2.36
N ARG A 32 4.12 5.81 3.68
CA ARG A 32 2.94 5.43 4.43
C ARG A 32 1.93 6.57 4.42
N LEU A 33 0.69 6.26 4.07
CA LEU A 33 -0.42 7.19 4.17
C LEU A 33 -0.85 7.30 5.64
N GLU A 34 -0.80 8.50 6.22
CA GLU A 34 -1.14 8.69 7.65
C GLU A 34 -2.62 8.40 7.94
N VAL A 35 -3.51 8.62 6.97
CA VAL A 35 -4.97 8.46 7.14
C VAL A 35 -5.45 7.00 7.19
N CYS A 36 -4.66 6.06 6.66
CA CYS A 36 -5.08 4.66 6.56
C CYS A 36 -3.96 3.65 6.81
N GLY A 37 -2.72 4.09 6.96
CA GLY A 37 -1.57 3.25 7.27
C GLY A 37 -1.00 2.45 6.09
N HIS A 38 -1.60 2.51 4.90
CA HIS A 38 -1.12 1.78 3.72
C HIS A 38 0.14 2.40 3.12
N MET A 39 1.00 1.55 2.56
CA MET A 39 2.29 1.94 2.00
C MET A 39 2.32 1.77 0.50
N PHE A 40 2.84 2.76 -0.21
CA PHE A 40 3.01 2.76 -1.66
C PHE A 40 4.33 3.41 -2.02
N CYS A 41 4.91 3.06 -3.18
CA CYS A 41 6.07 3.79 -3.69
C CYS A 41 5.77 5.29 -3.83
N ALA A 42 6.71 6.13 -3.43
CA ALA A 42 6.59 7.58 -3.50
C ALA A 42 6.25 8.04 -4.93
N ASP A 43 6.90 7.45 -5.93
CA ASP A 43 6.68 7.76 -7.34
C ASP A 43 5.28 7.33 -7.80
N CYS A 44 4.83 6.14 -7.40
CA CYS A 44 3.48 5.66 -7.69
C CYS A 44 2.41 6.56 -7.08
N LEU A 45 2.60 6.96 -5.82
CA LEU A 45 1.68 7.86 -5.13
C LEU A 45 1.66 9.25 -5.78
N MET A 46 2.83 9.79 -6.16
CA MET A 46 2.92 11.06 -6.89
C MET A 46 2.29 10.99 -8.28
N ALA A 47 2.52 9.90 -9.03
CA ALA A 47 1.93 9.68 -10.34
C ALA A 47 0.39 9.59 -10.24
N GLN A 48 -0.12 8.90 -9.22
CA GLN A 48 -1.54 8.84 -8.92
C GLN A 48 -2.09 10.25 -8.67
N MET A 49 -1.48 11.02 -7.76
CA MET A 49 -1.90 12.40 -7.45
C MET A 49 -1.85 13.36 -8.65
N LYS A 50 -0.88 13.18 -9.56
CA LYS A 50 -0.76 13.98 -10.80
C LYS A 50 -1.71 13.54 -11.90
N SER A 51 -2.31 12.36 -11.79
CA SER A 51 -3.23 11.82 -12.80
C SER A 51 -4.55 12.61 -12.85
N LYS A 52 -5.24 12.53 -14.00
CA LYS A 52 -6.57 13.13 -14.20
C LYS A 52 -7.72 12.28 -13.61
N MET A 53 -7.40 11.26 -12.80
CA MET A 53 -8.41 10.40 -12.19
C MET A 53 -9.20 11.16 -11.13
N VAL A 54 -10.51 10.96 -11.10
CA VAL A 54 -11.42 11.53 -10.08
C VAL A 54 -10.99 11.10 -8.67
N ARG A 55 -10.45 9.89 -8.54
CA ARG A 55 -10.05 9.25 -7.28
C ARG A 55 -8.54 9.36 -7.01
N ARG A 56 -7.87 10.33 -7.62
CA ARG A 56 -6.40 10.53 -7.50
C ARG A 56 -5.92 10.79 -6.07
N TYR A 57 -6.79 11.26 -5.19
CA TYR A 57 -6.50 11.48 -3.78
C TYR A 57 -7.09 10.41 -2.86
N ASP A 58 -7.52 9.28 -3.40
CA ASP A 58 -8.04 8.17 -2.60
C ASP A 58 -7.00 7.05 -2.53
N CYS A 59 -6.87 6.40 -1.38
CA CYS A 59 -5.97 5.26 -1.23
C CYS A 59 -6.36 4.12 -2.20
N ALA A 60 -5.41 3.59 -2.96
CA ALA A 60 -5.67 2.50 -3.92
C ALA A 60 -6.13 1.18 -3.26
N LEU A 61 -5.83 0.98 -1.98
CA LEU A 61 -6.22 -0.22 -1.22
C LEU A 61 -7.57 -0.09 -0.53
N CYS A 62 -7.77 0.99 0.23
CA CYS A 62 -8.96 1.14 1.08
C CYS A 62 -9.90 2.27 0.66
N ARG A 63 -9.57 3.02 -0.41
CA ARG A 63 -10.35 4.16 -0.93
C ARG A 63 -10.58 5.29 0.07
N ARG A 64 -9.80 5.33 1.16
CA ARG A 64 -9.80 6.45 2.11
C ARG A 64 -9.24 7.70 1.42
N SER A 65 -9.93 8.82 1.55
CA SER A 65 -9.48 10.09 0.97
C SER A 65 -8.32 10.68 1.77
N LEU A 66 -7.25 11.04 1.07
CA LEU A 66 -6.07 11.73 1.57
C LEU A 66 -6.34 13.21 1.88
N LEU A 67 -7.36 13.81 1.25
CA LEU A 67 -7.72 15.21 1.46
C LEU A 67 -8.39 15.48 2.80
N ALA A 68 -8.90 14.44 3.48
CA ALA A 68 -9.45 14.55 4.82
C ALA A 68 -8.39 14.91 5.87
N PHE A 69 -7.09 14.84 5.53
CA PHE A 69 -5.99 15.33 6.36
C PHE A 69 -5.65 16.81 6.11
N ARG A 70 -6.56 17.61 5.54
CA ARG A 70 -6.51 19.05 5.83
C ARG A 70 -6.95 19.19 7.29
N ARG A 71 -5.98 19.17 8.22
CA ARG A 71 -6.20 19.67 9.59
C ARG A 71 -6.94 21.01 9.44
N PRO A 72 -8.20 21.12 9.91
CA PRO A 72 -8.77 22.44 10.18
C PRO A 72 -7.73 23.15 11.05
N GLY A 73 -7.38 24.37 10.66
CA GLY A 73 -6.30 25.12 11.27
C GLY A 73 -6.31 24.98 12.79
N ALA A 74 -5.18 24.54 13.33
CA ALA A 74 -4.77 25.03 14.63
C ALA A 74 -4.61 26.56 14.48
N LEU A 75 -5.67 27.31 14.77
CA LEU A 75 -5.57 28.74 15.04
C LEU A 75 -6.20 28.99 16.43
N TRP A 76 -5.26 29.29 17.33
CA TRP A 76 -5.32 30.05 18.57
C TRP A 76 -6.35 31.18 18.59
#